data_AF-A0A2G4T6N5-F1
#
_entry.id   AF-A0A2G4T6N5-F1
#
_cell.length_a   1.000
_cell.length_b   1.000
_cell.length_c   1.000
_cell.angle_alpha   90.00
_cell.angle_beta   90.00
_cell.angle_gamma   90.00
#
_symmetry.space_group_name_H-M   'P 1'
#
loop_
_entity.id
_entity.type
_entity.pdbx_description
1 polymer ?
#
loop_
_entity_poly.entity_id
_entity_poly.type
_entity_poly.pdbx_seq_one_letter_code
_entity_poly.pdbx_strand_id
1 'polypeptide(L)'
;MGAQERLSTISRHVQTEAKKETFRERLHYKYFLPIQTRWSDNDQYGHINNSIYYHYFDTVINEYLIKNCGLEPNKAGKPIGLVVSSSANFYAPASYPNIIHAGLCISKVGKSSVTYRVGLFENEQPLASVVGGFTHVFVDPINRRPIKGLPETVLKGLDAIKE
;
A
#
# COMPACT_ATOMS: atom_id res chain seq x y z
N MET A 1 -13.43 -56.82 -15.89
CA MET A 1 -14.16 -55.56 -16.14
C MET A 1 -14.22 -54.76 -14.85
N GLY A 2 -13.64 -53.56 -14.84
CA GLY A 2 -13.93 -52.57 -13.80
C GLY A 2 -12.89 -52.40 -12.69
N ALA A 3 -11.80 -51.70 -12.99
CA ALA A 3 -11.05 -50.88 -12.01
C ALA A 3 -10.06 -49.92 -12.68
N GLN A 4 -9.54 -50.26 -13.88
CA GLN A 4 -8.50 -49.48 -14.57
C GLN A 4 -8.99 -48.42 -15.58
N GLU A 5 -10.27 -48.38 -15.92
CA GLU A 5 -10.82 -47.41 -16.90
C GLU A 5 -11.53 -46.19 -16.27
N ARG A 6 -11.40 -45.98 -14.95
CA ARG A 6 -12.01 -44.83 -14.25
C ARG A 6 -11.02 -43.83 -13.65
N LEU A 7 -9.79 -43.79 -14.18
CA LEU A 7 -8.77 -42.80 -13.78
C LEU A 7 -8.31 -41.89 -14.92
N SER A 8 -8.91 -41.98 -16.12
CA SER A 8 -8.52 -41.17 -17.28
C SER A 8 -9.33 -39.88 -17.49
N THR A 9 -10.30 -39.55 -16.62
CA THR A 9 -11.24 -38.44 -16.87
C THR A 9 -11.04 -37.21 -15.97
N ILE A 10 -10.07 -37.18 -15.05
CA ILE A 10 -9.84 -36.01 -14.18
C ILE A 10 -8.38 -35.55 -14.29
N SER A 11 -7.99 -35.14 -15.50
CA SER A 11 -6.83 -34.26 -15.68
C SER A 11 -6.97 -33.42 -16.94
N ARG A 12 -8.09 -32.70 -17.05
CA ARG A 12 -8.07 -31.44 -17.80
C ARG A 12 -7.67 -30.36 -16.81
N HIS A 13 -6.36 -30.17 -16.71
CA HIS A 13 -5.75 -28.97 -16.17
C HIS A 13 -6.40 -27.77 -16.87
N VAL A 14 -7.35 -27.11 -16.19
CA VAL A 14 -7.59 -25.70 -16.43
C VAL A 14 -6.41 -25.00 -15.77
N GLN A 15 -5.30 -24.89 -16.49
CA GLN A 15 -4.35 -23.82 -16.23
C GLN A 15 -5.08 -22.54 -16.62
N THR A 16 -5.83 -21.98 -15.67
CA THR A 16 -6.15 -20.56 -15.70
C THR A 16 -4.79 -19.89 -15.62
N GLU A 17 -4.30 -19.34 -16.73
CA GLU A 17 -3.18 -18.40 -16.72
C GLU A 17 -3.55 -17.30 -15.72
N ALA A 18 -3.02 -17.39 -14.50
CA ALA A 18 -3.18 -16.35 -13.51
C ALA A 18 -2.59 -15.09 -14.14
N LYS A 19 -3.48 -14.16 -14.47
CA LYS A 19 -3.13 -12.86 -15.05
C LYS A 19 -2.00 -12.29 -14.19
N LYS A 20 -0.79 -12.15 -14.78
CA LYS A 20 0.42 -11.72 -14.06
C LYS A 20 0.07 -10.49 -13.23
N GLU A 21 0.22 -10.56 -11.91
CA GLU A 21 -0.10 -9.44 -11.02
C GLU A 21 0.90 -8.31 -11.28
N THR A 22 0.57 -7.46 -12.26
CA THR A 22 1.46 -6.40 -12.76
C THR A 22 1.80 -5.40 -11.67
N PHE A 23 0.87 -5.13 -10.75
CA PHE A 23 1.00 -4.13 -9.69
C PHE A 23 2.18 -4.33 -8.73
N ARG A 24 2.85 -5.50 -8.75
CA ARG A 24 4.08 -5.72 -7.99
C ARG A 24 5.31 -5.04 -8.61
N GLU A 25 5.27 -4.67 -9.88
CA GLU A 25 6.42 -4.09 -10.58
C GLU A 25 6.63 -2.63 -10.16
N ARG A 26 7.89 -2.23 -9.88
CA ARG A 26 8.25 -0.87 -9.42
C ARG A 26 7.68 0.25 -10.30
N LEU A 27 7.55 0.03 -11.61
CA LEU A 27 7.08 1.03 -12.57
C LEU A 27 5.64 1.53 -12.34
N HIS A 28 4.84 0.78 -11.56
CA HIS A 28 3.47 1.17 -11.22
C HIS A 28 3.39 2.21 -10.08
N TYR A 29 4.52 2.57 -9.49
CA TYR A 29 4.62 3.52 -8.40
C TYR A 29 5.33 4.79 -8.86
N LYS A 30 4.89 5.94 -8.33
CA LYS A 30 5.30 7.26 -8.84
C LYS A 30 6.14 8.04 -7.84
N TYR A 31 5.95 7.79 -6.55
CA TYR A 31 6.75 8.37 -5.47
C TYR A 31 7.47 7.27 -4.69
N PHE A 32 8.71 7.48 -4.30
CA PHE A 32 9.48 6.53 -3.52
C PHE A 32 10.09 7.17 -2.27
N LEU A 33 10.00 6.47 -1.16
CA LEU A 33 10.64 6.83 0.10
C LEU A 33 11.53 5.67 0.59
N PRO A 34 12.85 5.85 0.73
CA PRO A 34 13.68 4.88 1.44
C PRO A 34 13.40 4.92 2.95
N ILE A 35 13.15 3.76 3.54
CA ILE A 35 12.90 3.56 4.98
C ILE A 35 13.94 2.57 5.51
N GLN A 36 14.80 3.04 6.41
CA GLN A 36 15.75 2.19 7.12
C GLN A 36 15.01 1.31 8.13
N THR A 37 15.18 0.00 7.98
CA THR A 37 14.67 -0.97 8.96
C THR A 37 15.43 -0.87 10.27
N ARG A 38 14.77 -1.27 11.35
CA ARG A 38 15.27 -1.30 12.72
C ARG A 38 15.41 -2.74 13.19
N TRP A 39 16.28 -2.96 14.16
CA TRP A 39 16.42 -4.28 14.80
C TRP A 39 15.08 -4.84 15.27
N SER A 40 14.23 -3.98 15.84
CA SER A 40 12.90 -4.34 16.37
C SER A 40 11.85 -4.66 15.32
N ASP A 41 12.14 -4.41 14.03
CA ASP A 41 11.18 -4.71 12.97
C ASP A 41 11.12 -6.21 12.70
N ASN A 42 12.24 -6.92 12.90
CA ASN A 42 12.28 -8.37 12.83
C ASN A 42 11.56 -8.99 14.03
N ASP A 43 10.74 -10.02 13.78
CA ASP A 43 10.23 -10.88 14.84
C ASP A 43 11.12 -12.12 15.07
N GLN A 44 10.65 -13.04 15.93
CA GLN A 44 11.36 -14.26 16.30
C GLN A 44 11.70 -15.17 15.11
N TYR A 45 11.04 -14.99 13.96
CA TYR A 45 11.29 -15.77 12.75
C TYR A 45 12.34 -15.15 11.83
N GLY A 46 12.97 -14.04 12.23
CA GLY A 46 14.11 -13.44 11.52
C GLY A 46 13.75 -12.54 10.32
N HIS A 47 12.48 -12.19 10.18
CA HIS A 47 11.98 -11.31 9.13
C HIS A 47 11.11 -10.22 9.72
N ILE A 48 10.90 -9.15 8.96
CA ILE A 48 10.04 -8.04 9.36
C ILE A 48 8.64 -8.57 9.64
N ASN A 49 8.12 -8.27 10.83
CA ASN A 49 6.79 -8.70 11.24
C ASN A 49 5.71 -8.08 10.33
N ASN A 50 4.65 -8.84 10.06
CA ASN A 50 3.57 -8.41 9.16
C ASN A 50 2.92 -7.06 9.58
N SER A 51 2.84 -6.78 10.89
CA SER A 51 2.24 -5.53 11.39
C SER A 51 3.11 -4.31 11.11
N ILE A 52 4.44 -4.49 11.02
CA ILE A 52 5.39 -3.41 10.80
C ILE A 52 5.20 -2.75 9.43
N TYR A 53 4.79 -3.53 8.42
CA TYR A 53 4.55 -2.99 7.08
C TYR A 53 3.44 -1.92 7.03
N TYR A 54 2.46 -1.96 7.94
CA TYR A 54 1.45 -0.90 8.04
C TYR A 54 2.05 0.43 8.51
N HIS A 55 3.07 0.40 9.38
CA HIS A 55 3.80 1.60 9.75
C HIS A 55 4.59 2.18 8.58
N TYR A 56 5.13 1.34 7.68
CA TYR A 56 5.76 1.82 6.45
C TYR A 56 4.76 2.47 5.50
N PHE A 57 3.56 1.90 5.36
CA PHE A 57 2.48 2.52 4.57
C PHE A 57 2.11 3.89 5.12
N ASP A 58 1.87 3.98 6.44
CA ASP A 58 1.56 5.25 7.11
C ASP A 58 2.66 6.29 6.88
N THR A 59 3.92 5.87 7.00
CA THR A 59 5.09 6.75 6.85
C THR A 59 5.14 7.36 5.45
N VAL A 60 5.12 6.54 4.39
CA VAL A 60 5.24 7.06 3.02
C VAL A 60 4.03 7.90 2.61
N ILE A 61 2.82 7.51 3.01
CA ILE A 61 1.60 8.24 2.66
C ILE A 61 1.59 9.60 3.35
N ASN A 62 1.83 9.66 4.66
CA ASN A 62 1.79 10.92 5.39
C ASN A 62 2.95 11.84 5.03
N GLU A 63 4.15 11.30 4.75
CA GLU A 63 5.26 12.10 4.22
C GLU A 63 4.85 12.77 2.90
N TYR A 64 4.28 12.00 1.97
CA TYR A 64 3.84 12.54 0.68
C TYR A 64 2.79 13.63 0.86
N LEU A 65 1.81 13.41 1.75
CA LEU A 65 0.75 14.38 2.03
C LEU A 65 1.31 15.68 2.63
N ILE A 66 2.29 15.59 3.53
CA ILE A 66 2.95 16.76 4.14
C ILE A 66 3.73 17.53 3.07
N LYS A 67 4.58 16.84 2.29
CA LYS A 67 5.48 17.48 1.32
C LYS A 67 4.74 18.06 0.11
N ASN A 68 3.72 17.36 -0.40
CA ASN A 68 3.15 17.64 -1.72
C ASN A 68 1.67 18.05 -1.68
N CYS A 69 0.94 17.74 -0.61
CA CYS A 69 -0.51 17.97 -0.54
C CYS A 69 -0.92 19.06 0.49
N GLY A 70 0.06 19.63 1.21
CA GLY A 70 -0.17 20.67 2.21
C GLY A 70 -0.85 20.17 3.50
N LEU A 71 -0.65 18.89 3.84
CA LEU A 71 -1.09 18.36 5.13
C LEU A 71 -0.26 18.98 6.25
N GLU A 72 -0.92 19.56 7.26
CA GLU A 72 -0.28 20.17 8.43
C GLU A 72 -0.81 19.49 9.72
N PRO A 73 -0.27 18.32 10.13
CA PRO A 73 -0.83 17.51 11.23
C PRO A 73 -0.90 18.25 12.58
N ASN A 74 0.03 19.17 12.83
CA ASN A 74 0.13 19.92 14.09
C ASN A 74 -0.69 21.22 14.10
N LYS A 75 -1.42 21.53 13.02
CA LYS A 75 -2.18 22.78 12.90
C LYS A 75 -3.66 22.55 13.15
N ALA A 76 -4.19 23.27 14.14
CA ALA A 76 -5.60 23.21 14.48
C ALA A 76 -6.49 23.66 13.29
N GLY A 77 -7.69 23.07 13.21
CA GLY A 77 -8.74 23.47 12.26
C GLY A 77 -8.58 22.96 10.83
N LYS A 78 -7.53 22.19 10.52
CA LYS A 78 -7.40 21.53 9.21
C LYS A 78 -8.11 20.17 9.21
N PRO A 79 -8.65 19.71 8.07
CA PRO A 79 -9.20 18.37 7.96
C PRO A 79 -8.14 17.32 8.29
N ILE A 80 -8.55 16.25 8.99
CA ILE A 80 -7.67 15.12 9.28
C ILE A 80 -8.09 13.89 8.48
N GLY A 81 -7.11 13.07 8.08
CA GLY A 81 -7.37 11.78 7.44
C GLY A 81 -7.58 10.69 8.49
N LEU A 82 -8.72 9.99 8.43
CA LEU A 82 -8.96 8.78 9.21
C LEU A 82 -8.81 7.56 8.31
N VAL A 83 -8.02 6.58 8.75
CA VAL A 83 -7.90 5.29 8.06
C VAL A 83 -9.20 4.49 8.30
N VAL A 84 -9.95 4.24 7.23
CA VAL A 84 -11.24 3.51 7.31
C VAL A 84 -11.16 2.09 6.77
N SER A 85 -10.08 1.75 6.06
CA SER A 85 -9.82 0.43 5.51
C SER A 85 -8.34 0.32 5.16
N SER A 86 -7.72 -0.82 5.47
CA SER A 86 -6.33 -1.12 5.15
C SER A 86 -6.20 -2.59 4.74
N SER A 87 -5.25 -2.89 3.86
CA SER A 87 -4.93 -4.27 3.46
C SER A 87 -3.47 -4.42 3.08
N ALA A 88 -2.99 -5.65 3.12
CA ALA A 88 -1.64 -6.03 2.70
C ALA A 88 -1.63 -7.46 2.18
N ASN A 89 -0.98 -7.65 1.04
CA ASN A 89 -0.63 -8.95 0.48
C ASN A 89 0.89 -9.13 0.61
N PHE A 90 1.31 -10.26 1.17
CA PHE A 90 2.71 -10.58 1.47
C PHE A 90 3.22 -11.62 0.47
N TYR A 91 4.24 -11.26 -0.30
CA TYR A 91 4.75 -12.07 -1.43
C TYR A 91 6.16 -12.60 -1.21
N ALA A 92 6.99 -11.84 -0.49
CA ALA A 92 8.34 -12.23 -0.11
C ALA A 92 8.68 -11.61 1.25
N PRO A 93 9.51 -12.27 2.08
CA PRO A 93 10.00 -11.66 3.29
C PRO A 93 11.01 -10.54 2.97
N ALA A 94 11.20 -9.65 3.93
CA ALA A 94 12.30 -8.70 3.99
C ALA A 94 12.81 -8.69 5.44
N SER A 95 14.05 -8.26 5.65
CA SER A 95 14.71 -8.35 6.96
C SER A 95 15.60 -7.14 7.24
N TYR A 96 15.67 -6.75 8.51
CA TYR A 96 16.75 -5.89 8.99
C TYR A 96 18.13 -6.51 8.68
N PRO A 97 19.16 -5.73 8.30
CA PRO A 97 19.24 -4.26 8.24
C PRO A 97 18.95 -3.63 6.87
N ASN A 98 18.29 -4.35 5.97
CA ASN A 98 18.05 -3.86 4.61
C ASN A 98 17.17 -2.61 4.57
N ILE A 99 17.23 -1.86 3.46
CA ILE A 99 16.40 -0.67 3.25
C ILE A 99 15.13 -1.08 2.52
N ILE A 100 13.97 -0.66 3.03
CA ILE A 100 12.70 -0.78 2.31
C ILE A 100 12.46 0.49 1.51
N HIS A 101 12.35 0.37 0.20
CA HIS A 101 11.87 1.44 -0.65
C HIS A 101 10.35 1.34 -0.74
N ALA A 102 9.65 2.30 -0.18
CA ALA A 102 8.19 2.36 -0.23
C ALA A 102 7.75 3.17 -1.46
N GLY A 103 7.23 2.49 -2.47
CA GLY A 103 6.64 3.08 -3.66
C GLY A 103 5.16 3.39 -3.43
N LEU A 104 4.72 4.60 -3.79
CA LEU A 104 3.35 5.10 -3.58
C LEU A 104 2.69 5.50 -4.90
N CYS A 105 1.40 5.19 -5.04
CA CYS A 105 0.50 5.71 -6.06
C CYS A 105 -0.95 5.83 -5.53
N ILE A 106 -1.81 6.55 -6.26
CA ILE A 106 -3.22 6.72 -5.93
C ILE A 106 -4.09 5.79 -6.75
N SER A 107 -4.78 4.87 -6.07
CA SER A 107 -5.72 3.94 -6.70
C SER A 107 -7.08 4.58 -6.95
N LYS A 108 -7.52 5.47 -6.06
CA LYS A 108 -8.83 6.13 -6.18
C LYS A 108 -8.90 7.44 -5.41
N VAL A 109 -9.49 8.46 -6.03
CA VAL A 109 -9.89 9.71 -5.35
C VAL A 109 -11.41 9.81 -5.35
N GLY A 110 -12.01 9.92 -4.17
CA GLY A 110 -13.42 10.18 -3.97
C GLY A 110 -13.69 11.64 -3.60
N LYS A 111 -14.92 11.93 -3.17
CA LYS A 111 -15.32 13.30 -2.76
C LYS A 111 -14.54 13.80 -1.52
N SER A 112 -14.43 12.93 -0.52
CA SER A 112 -13.73 13.20 0.75
C SER A 112 -12.76 12.09 1.12
N SER A 113 -12.49 11.16 0.21
CA SER A 113 -11.67 9.98 0.47
C SER A 113 -10.58 9.80 -0.58
N VAL A 114 -9.50 9.14 -0.18
CA VAL A 114 -8.38 8.78 -1.05
C VAL A 114 -7.93 7.38 -0.69
N THR A 115 -7.84 6.50 -1.68
CA THR A 115 -7.29 5.15 -1.55
C THR A 115 -5.90 5.12 -2.14
N TYR A 116 -4.93 4.76 -1.31
CA TYR A 116 -3.51 4.67 -1.65
C TYR A 116 -3.14 3.21 -1.90
N ARG A 117 -2.22 2.98 -2.84
CA ARG A 117 -1.51 1.71 -2.97
C ARG A 117 -0.03 1.94 -2.75
N VAL A 118 0.56 1.07 -1.95
CA VAL A 118 1.96 1.07 -1.58
C VAL A 118 2.59 -0.27 -1.94
N GLY A 119 3.72 -0.23 -2.63
CA GLY A 119 4.59 -1.38 -2.90
C GLY A 119 5.86 -1.22 -2.08
N LEU A 120 6.25 -2.27 -1.36
CA LEU A 120 7.44 -2.26 -0.52
C LEU A 120 8.51 -3.15 -1.14
N PHE A 121 9.66 -2.56 -1.43
CA PHE A 121 10.75 -3.17 -2.18
C PHE A 121 12.03 -3.17 -1.34
N GLU A 122 12.47 -4.34 -0.88
CA GLU A 122 13.76 -4.46 -0.20
C GLU A 122 14.91 -4.16 -1.18
N ASN A 123 15.87 -3.32 -0.80
CA ASN A 123 17.08 -3.00 -1.59
C ASN A 123 16.84 -2.71 -3.09
N GLU A 124 15.70 -2.08 -3.42
CA GLU A 124 15.29 -1.74 -4.78
C GLU A 124 14.96 -2.91 -5.72
N GLN A 125 14.65 -4.09 -5.19
CA GLN A 125 14.17 -5.23 -5.97
C GLN A 125 13.04 -4.84 -6.94
N PRO A 126 12.99 -5.38 -8.17
CA PRO A 126 12.04 -4.95 -9.19
C PRO A 126 10.59 -5.30 -8.86
N LEU A 127 10.39 -6.29 -7.99
CA LEU A 127 9.08 -6.74 -7.52
C LEU A 127 8.91 -6.44 -6.04
N ALA A 128 7.72 -5.97 -5.68
CA ALA A 128 7.37 -5.69 -4.30
C ALA A 128 7.32 -7.00 -3.47
N SER A 129 7.91 -6.94 -2.28
CA SER A 129 7.79 -7.94 -1.21
C SER A 129 6.39 -7.91 -0.60
N VAL A 130 5.82 -6.70 -0.45
CA VAL A 130 4.47 -6.48 0.07
C VAL A 130 3.78 -5.44 -0.79
N VAL A 131 2.51 -5.69 -1.14
CA VAL A 131 1.64 -4.67 -1.75
C VAL A 131 0.43 -4.48 -0.85
N GLY A 132 0.14 -3.23 -0.50
CA GLY A 132 -0.96 -2.90 0.39
C GLY A 132 -1.29 -1.42 0.33
N GLY A 133 -1.78 -0.90 1.43
CA GLY A 133 -2.14 0.51 1.60
C GLY A 133 -3.42 0.66 2.38
N PHE A 134 -4.01 1.85 2.29
CA PHE A 134 -5.25 2.14 2.99
C PHE A 134 -6.08 3.22 2.30
N THR A 135 -7.29 3.42 2.82
CA THR A 135 -8.17 4.52 2.45
C THR A 135 -8.28 5.53 3.59
N HIS A 136 -7.93 6.78 3.31
CA HIS A 136 -8.29 7.90 4.17
C HIS A 136 -9.68 8.42 3.81
N VAL A 137 -10.49 8.71 4.84
CA VAL A 137 -11.60 9.68 4.75
C VAL A 137 -11.19 10.93 5.50
N PHE A 138 -11.19 12.06 4.81
CA PHE A 138 -10.89 13.37 5.38
C PHE A 138 -12.14 13.93 6.07
N VAL A 139 -11.98 14.30 7.34
CA VAL A 139 -13.07 14.75 8.21
C VAL A 139 -12.74 16.08 8.87
N ASP A 140 -13.79 16.79 9.29
CA ASP A 140 -13.66 17.90 10.23
C ASP A 140 -13.06 17.41 11.57
N PRO A 141 -12.06 18.11 12.13
CA PRO A 141 -11.35 17.63 13.31
C PRO A 141 -12.19 17.67 14.60
N ILE A 142 -13.28 18.44 14.64
CA ILE A 142 -14.13 18.61 15.82
C ILE A 142 -15.29 17.61 15.78
N ASN A 143 -16.10 17.66 14.73
CA ASN A 143 -17.33 16.86 14.65
C ASN A 143 -17.15 15.51 13.94
N ARG A 144 -15.96 15.23 13.39
CA ARG A 144 -15.58 13.99 12.68
C ARG A 144 -16.49 13.64 11.49
N ARG A 145 -17.22 14.61 10.93
CA ARG A 145 -18.00 14.42 9.72
C ARG A 145 -17.11 14.58 8.48
N PRO A 146 -17.33 13.78 7.42
CA PRO A 146 -16.60 13.94 6.17
C PRO A 146 -16.72 15.35 5.61
N ILE A 147 -15.60 15.90 5.13
CA ILE A 147 -15.61 17.21 4.48
C ILE A 147 -16.37 17.16 3.15
N LYS A 148 -16.88 18.30 2.69
CA LYS A 148 -17.69 18.37 1.45
C LYS A 148 -16.87 18.16 0.16
N GLY A 149 -15.55 18.29 0.23
CA GLY A 149 -14.63 18.12 -0.88
C GLY A 149 -13.19 18.19 -0.38
N LEU A 150 -12.29 17.43 -1.01
CA LEU A 150 -10.86 17.57 -0.74
C LEU A 150 -10.37 18.97 -1.14
N PRO A 151 -9.48 19.61 -0.35
CA PRO A 151 -8.88 20.90 -0.71
C PRO A 151 -8.15 20.83 -2.05
N GLU A 152 -8.15 21.94 -2.80
CA GLU A 152 -7.48 22.01 -4.12
C GLU A 152 -5.98 21.69 -4.03
N THR A 153 -5.31 22.11 -2.95
CA THR A 153 -3.90 21.79 -2.70
C THR A 153 -3.66 20.28 -2.59
N VAL A 154 -4.59 19.57 -1.94
CA VAL A 154 -4.53 18.11 -1.84
C VAL A 154 -4.75 17.49 -3.21
N LEU A 155 -5.79 17.92 -3.93
CA LEU A 155 -6.09 17.38 -5.26
C LEU A 155 -4.93 17.57 -6.25
N LYS A 156 -4.30 18.75 -6.27
CA LYS A 156 -3.11 19.03 -7.10
C LYS A 156 -1.94 18.13 -6.73
N GLY A 157 -1.66 17.96 -5.43
CA GLY A 157 -0.59 17.08 -4.97
C GLY A 157 -0.82 15.62 -5.35
N LEU A 158 -2.06 15.13 -5.25
CA LEU A 158 -2.40 13.75 -5.61
C LEU A 158 -2.33 13.47 -7.10
N ASP A 159 -2.57 14.47 -7.96
CA ASP A 159 -2.61 14.30 -9.42
C ASP A 159 -1.29 13.76 -9.99
N ALA A 160 -0.16 14.18 -9.42
CA ALA A 160 1.18 13.77 -9.85
C ALA A 160 1.50 12.28 -9.65
N ILE A 161 0.72 11.58 -8.82
CA ILE A 161 0.97 10.18 -8.45
C ILE A 161 -0.25 9.27 -8.65
N LYS A 162 -1.22 9.72 -9.47
CA LYS A 162 -2.31 8.84 -9.93
C LYS A 162 -1.75 7.69 -10.76
N GLU A 163 -2.40 6.54 -10.65
CA GLU A 163 -2.17 5.38 -11.51
C GLU A 163 -2.46 5.69 -12.98
#